data_AF-A0A7Z9G3G6-F1
#
_entry.id   AF-A0A7Z9G3G6-F1
#
_cell.length_a   1.000
_cell.length_b   1.000
_cell.length_c   1.000
_cell.angle_alpha   90.00
_cell.angle_beta   90.00
_cell.angle_gamma   90.00
#
_symmetry.space_group_name_H-M   'P 1'
#
loop_
_entity.id
_entity.type
_entity.pdbx_description
1 polymer ?
#
loop_
_entity_poly.entity_id
_entity_poly.type
_entity_poly.pdbx_seq_one_letter_code
_entity_poly.pdbx_strand_id
1 'polypeptide(L)'
;MGRWRTEDNGLPVDASGTVTLWGGETFSFENGVEFAHQLAKSTRVYDCYVLRWTRYATGVQFVEGDEGLDELQQDFRKNNNVKELLVRIAKSDLFRYRRKDGGQP
;
A
#
# COMPACT_ATOMS: atom_id res chain seq x y z
N MET A 1 12.20 -7.00 14.17
CA MET A 1 10.73 -6.86 14.19
C MET A 1 10.09 -8.24 14.29
N GLY A 2 9.11 -8.40 15.18
CA GLY A 2 8.09 -9.48 15.18
C GLY A 2 8.52 -10.92 15.51
N ARG A 3 9.11 -11.21 16.69
CA ARG A 3 9.17 -12.61 17.15
C ARG A 3 7.78 -13.07 17.59
N TRP A 4 7.42 -14.30 17.24
CA TRP A 4 6.27 -14.99 17.82
C TRP A 4 6.41 -15.01 19.33
N ARG A 5 5.35 -14.62 20.03
CA ARG A 5 5.23 -14.69 21.49
C ARG A 5 3.77 -14.94 21.83
N THR A 6 3.54 -15.78 22.84
CA THR A 6 2.21 -16.03 23.41
C THR A 6 1.95 -15.19 24.65
N GLU A 7 3.00 -14.58 25.20
CA GLU A 7 2.95 -13.73 26.39
C GLU A 7 3.75 -12.44 26.18
N ASP A 8 3.35 -11.38 26.88
CA ASP A 8 4.05 -10.10 27.02
C ASP A 8 3.94 -9.64 28.48
N ASN A 9 5.08 -9.35 29.12
CA ASN A 9 5.16 -9.07 30.56
C ASN A 9 4.47 -10.13 31.46
N GLY A 10 4.55 -11.40 31.08
CA GLY A 10 3.94 -12.52 31.82
C GLY A 10 2.41 -12.61 31.71
N LEU A 11 1.80 -11.84 30.80
CA LEU A 11 0.37 -11.90 30.50
C LEU A 11 0.16 -12.47 29.09
N PRO A 12 -0.93 -13.22 28.85
CA PRO A 12 -1.29 -13.67 27.50
C PRO A 12 -1.45 -12.48 26.54
N VAL A 13 -0.92 -12.62 25.33
CA VAL A 13 -1.14 -11.65 24.25
C VAL A 13 -2.53 -11.83 23.67
N ASP A 14 -3.36 -10.79 23.76
CA ASP A 14 -4.56 -10.65 22.93
C ASP A 14 -4.15 -10.03 21.58
N ALA A 15 -4.30 -10.82 20.51
CA ALA A 15 -3.96 -10.41 19.15
C ALA A 15 -5.19 -9.94 18.36
N SER A 16 -6.37 -9.93 18.98
CA SER A 16 -7.60 -9.49 18.36
C SER A 16 -7.68 -7.97 18.31
N GLY A 17 -8.52 -7.45 17.41
CA GLY A 17 -8.74 -6.02 17.35
C GLY A 17 -9.70 -5.59 16.25
N THR A 18 -10.04 -4.32 16.29
CA THR A 18 -10.79 -3.64 15.23
C THR A 18 -10.02 -2.41 14.76
N VAL A 19 -9.84 -2.28 13.45
CA VAL A 19 -9.16 -1.15 12.82
C VAL A 19 -10.02 -0.62 11.68
N THR A 20 -10.24 0.70 11.66
CA THR A 20 -10.80 1.41 10.51
C THR A 20 -9.67 2.08 9.75
N LEU A 21 -9.48 1.68 8.49
CA LEU A 21 -8.55 2.34 7.60
C LEU A 21 -9.08 3.73 7.21
N TRP A 22 -8.17 4.58 6.73
CA TRP A 22 -8.54 5.83 6.07
C TRP A 22 -9.63 5.56 5.02
N GLY A 23 -10.61 6.46 4.89
CA GLY A 23 -11.79 6.30 4.04
C GLY A 23 -12.77 5.15 4.40
N GLY A 24 -12.70 4.63 5.63
CA GLY A 24 -13.85 3.99 6.29
C GLY A 24 -13.93 2.46 6.24
N GLU A 25 -13.02 1.78 5.53
CA GLU A 25 -12.98 0.32 5.51
C GLU A 25 -12.57 -0.21 6.89
N THR A 26 -13.46 -0.96 7.53
CA THR A 26 -13.27 -1.46 8.91
C THR A 26 -13.06 -2.96 8.93
N PHE A 27 -12.05 -3.40 9.68
CA PHE A 27 -11.65 -4.78 9.85
C PHE A 27 -11.72 -5.17 11.32
N SER A 28 -12.37 -6.29 11.61
CA SER A 28 -12.24 -6.99 12.88
C SER A 28 -11.53 -8.31 12.63
N PHE A 29 -10.60 -8.67 13.51
CA PHE A 29 -9.74 -9.84 13.35
C PHE A 29 -9.39 -10.43 14.71
N GLU A 30 -9.16 -11.74 14.75
CA GLU A 30 -8.75 -12.46 15.96
C GLU A 30 -7.23 -12.50 16.14
N ASN A 31 -6.49 -12.31 15.04
CA ASN A 31 -5.04 -12.34 15.04
C ASN A 31 -4.45 -11.63 13.81
N GLY A 32 -3.13 -11.41 13.84
CA GLY A 32 -2.42 -10.73 12.76
C GLY A 32 -2.37 -11.49 11.43
N VAL A 33 -2.50 -12.83 11.43
CA VAL A 33 -2.51 -13.63 10.18
C VAL A 33 -3.82 -13.42 9.44
N GLU A 34 -4.94 -13.52 10.16
CA GLU A 34 -6.25 -13.20 9.63
C GLU A 34 -6.29 -11.76 9.10
N PHE A 35 -5.82 -10.79 9.89
CA PHE A 35 -5.79 -9.40 9.46
C PHE A 35 -4.97 -9.21 8.17
N ALA A 36 -3.79 -9.84 8.07
CA ALA A 36 -2.97 -9.79 6.86
C ALA A 36 -3.71 -10.36 5.62
N HIS A 37 -4.46 -11.45 5.79
CA HIS A 37 -5.28 -12.02 4.72
C HIS A 37 -6.45 -11.10 4.32
N GLN A 38 -7.06 -10.40 5.28
CA GLN A 38 -8.10 -9.41 5.00
C GLN A 38 -7.51 -8.22 4.22
N LEU A 39 -6.37 -7.66 4.66
CA LEU A 39 -5.68 -6.57 3.97
C LEU A 39 -5.24 -6.96 2.54
N ALA A 40 -4.81 -8.20 2.34
CA ALA A 40 -4.44 -8.71 1.01
C ALA A 40 -5.62 -8.78 0.02
N LYS A 41 -6.85 -8.58 0.48
CA LYS A 41 -8.06 -8.48 -0.37
C LYS A 41 -8.58 -7.04 -0.47
N SER A 42 -8.04 -6.11 0.32
CA SER A 42 -8.46 -4.72 0.30
C SER A 42 -7.90 -4.02 -0.92
N THR A 43 -8.82 -3.64 -1.81
CA THR A 43 -8.57 -2.75 -2.94
C THR A 43 -7.80 -1.49 -2.54
N ARG A 44 -8.13 -0.94 -1.37
CA ARG A 44 -7.47 0.26 -0.84
C ARG A 44 -6.00 0.00 -0.51
N VAL A 45 -5.70 -1.16 0.09
CA VAL A 45 -4.33 -1.56 0.41
C VAL A 45 -3.53 -1.74 -0.88
N TYR A 46 -4.11 -2.33 -1.94
CA TYR A 46 -3.48 -2.40 -3.26
C TYR A 46 -3.11 -1.02 -3.80
N ASP A 47 -4.04 -0.06 -3.75
CA ASP A 47 -3.82 1.29 -4.26
C ASP A 47 -2.73 2.04 -3.52
N CYS A 48 -2.75 1.95 -2.19
CA CYS A 48 -1.76 2.54 -1.31
C CYS A 48 -0.36 1.94 -1.57
N TYR A 49 -0.30 0.63 -1.79
CA TYR A 49 0.93 -0.07 -2.12
C TYR A 49 1.54 0.46 -3.43
N VAL A 50 0.73 0.58 -4.49
CA VAL A 50 1.16 1.14 -5.78
C VAL A 50 1.61 2.59 -5.63
N LEU A 51 0.81 3.43 -4.97
CA LEU A 51 1.16 4.83 -4.72
C LEU A 51 2.52 4.94 -4.01
N ARG A 52 2.75 4.13 -2.97
CA ARG A 52 4.01 4.17 -2.22
C ARG A 52 5.20 3.72 -3.06
N TRP A 53 5.05 2.67 -3.87
CA TRP A 53 6.10 2.21 -4.78
C TRP A 53 6.40 3.23 -5.87
N THR A 54 5.39 3.85 -6.46
CA THR A 54 5.57 4.89 -7.47
C THR A 54 6.32 6.08 -6.85
N ARG A 55 5.91 6.57 -5.68
CA ARG A 55 6.64 7.64 -4.95
C ARG A 55 8.10 7.26 -4.68
N TYR A 56 8.34 6.02 -4.27
CA TYR A 56 9.69 5.55 -3.99
C TYR A 56 10.56 5.49 -5.27
N ALA A 57 10.00 4.97 -6.36
CA ALA A 57 10.72 4.78 -7.61
C ALA A 57 11.02 6.12 -8.33
N THR A 58 10.12 7.10 -8.24
CA THR A 58 10.28 8.40 -8.94
C THR A 58 10.86 9.50 -8.05
N GLY A 59 10.77 9.36 -6.72
CA GLY A 59 11.06 10.43 -5.77
C GLY A 59 10.01 11.55 -5.70
N VAL A 60 8.94 11.46 -6.50
CA VAL A 60 7.87 12.47 -6.59
C VAL A 60 6.77 12.18 -5.57
N GLN A 61 6.26 13.20 -4.89
CA GLN A 61 5.16 13.09 -3.92
C GLN A 61 3.80 13.09 -4.62
N PHE A 62 3.47 11.99 -5.31
CA PHE A 62 2.14 11.79 -5.88
C PHE A 62 1.05 11.73 -4.81
N VAL A 63 -0.21 12.02 -5.11
CA VAL A 63 -1.38 11.80 -4.25
C VAL A 63 -2.39 10.87 -4.93
N GLU A 64 -3.37 10.38 -4.18
CA GLU A 64 -4.49 9.62 -4.77
C GLU A 64 -5.17 10.47 -5.85
N GLY A 65 -5.41 9.88 -7.03
CA GLY A 65 -6.02 10.55 -8.18
C GLY A 65 -5.07 11.38 -9.06
N ASP A 66 -3.77 11.41 -8.79
CA ASP A 66 -2.81 11.99 -9.76
C ASP A 66 -2.85 11.21 -11.09
N GLU A 67 -2.84 11.95 -12.20
CA GLU A 67 -2.95 11.41 -13.56
C GLU A 67 -1.91 10.31 -13.82
N GLY A 68 -2.34 9.19 -14.44
CA GLY A 68 -1.49 8.04 -14.73
C GLY A 68 -1.26 7.07 -13.57
N LEU A 69 -1.63 7.41 -12.34
CA LEU A 69 -1.54 6.50 -11.20
C LEU A 69 -2.59 5.39 -11.24
N ASP A 70 -3.82 5.74 -11.65
CA ASP A 70 -4.95 4.82 -11.68
C ASP A 70 -4.69 3.61 -12.60
N GLU A 71 -3.97 3.80 -13.70
CA GLU A 71 -3.61 2.69 -14.62
C GLU A 71 -2.70 1.68 -13.92
N LEU A 72 -1.67 2.15 -13.20
CA LEU A 72 -0.78 1.30 -12.43
C LEU A 72 -1.53 0.55 -11.33
N GLN A 73 -2.49 1.22 -10.68
CA GLN A 73 -3.33 0.62 -9.64
C GLN A 73 -4.23 -0.47 -10.21
N GLN A 74 -4.92 -0.19 -11.32
CA GLN A 74 -5.78 -1.15 -11.99
C GLN A 74 -5.00 -2.38 -12.47
N ASP A 75 -3.81 -2.20 -13.03
CA ASP A 75 -2.96 -3.31 -13.47
C ASP A 75 -2.49 -4.16 -12.28
N PHE A 76 -2.07 -3.52 -11.19
CA PHE A 76 -1.60 -4.26 -10.00
C PHE A 76 -2.72 -5.04 -9.31
N ARG A 77 -3.94 -4.50 -9.24
CA ARG A 77 -5.10 -5.23 -8.70
C ARG A 77 -5.42 -6.52 -9.46
N LYS A 78 -5.11 -6.57 -10.77
CA LYS A 78 -5.36 -7.76 -11.62
C LYS A 78 -4.32 -8.85 -11.42
N ASN A 79 -3.06 -8.49 -11.20
CA ASN A 79 -1.94 -9.45 -11.25
C ASN A 79 -1.25 -9.69 -9.90
N ASN A 80 -1.39 -8.77 -8.93
CA ASN A 80 -0.70 -8.75 -7.64
C ASN A 80 0.80 -9.10 -7.75
N ASN A 81 1.47 -8.63 -8.80
CA ASN A 81 2.85 -8.98 -9.09
C ASN A 81 3.76 -7.76 -8.91
N VAL A 82 4.51 -7.78 -7.81
CA VAL A 82 5.41 -6.67 -7.43
C VAL A 82 6.52 -6.44 -8.47
N LYS A 83 7.03 -7.50 -9.11
CA LYS A 83 8.08 -7.36 -10.13
C LYS A 83 7.53 -6.67 -11.37
N GLU A 84 6.33 -7.05 -11.80
CA GLU A 84 5.66 -6.41 -12.94
C GLU A 84 5.30 -4.95 -12.62
N LEU A 85 4.85 -4.66 -11.38
CA LEU A 85 4.61 -3.28 -10.94
C LEU A 85 5.85 -2.40 -11.14
N LEU A 86 7.03 -2.85 -10.74
CA LEU A 86 8.28 -2.09 -10.91
C LEU A 86 8.60 -1.85 -12.40
N VAL A 87 8.40 -2.86 -13.26
CA VAL A 87 8.58 -2.72 -14.71
C VAL A 87 7.59 -1.71 -15.29
N ARG A 88 6.33 -1.74 -14.84
CA ARG A 88 5.27 -0.82 -15.27
C ARG A 88 5.57 0.61 -14.83
N ILE A 89 6.03 0.82 -13.60
CA ILE A 89 6.48 2.14 -13.14
C ILE A 89 7.63 2.65 -14.00
N ALA A 90 8.67 1.85 -14.26
CA ALA A 90 9.81 2.27 -15.08
C ALA A 90 9.42 2.63 -16.53
N LYS A 91 8.33 2.04 -17.04
CA LYS A 91 7.81 2.29 -18.40
C LYS A 91 6.77 3.41 -18.45
N SER A 92 6.23 3.88 -17.32
CA SER A 92 5.16 4.87 -17.31
C SER A 92 5.68 6.29 -17.55
N ASP A 93 4.78 7.16 -18.00
CA ASP A 93 5.10 8.57 -18.17
C ASP A 93 5.39 9.27 -16.84
N LEU A 94 4.84 8.76 -15.74
CA LEU A 94 5.16 9.20 -14.36
C LEU A 94 6.65 9.07 -14.01
N PHE A 95 7.36 8.11 -14.63
CA PHE A 95 8.79 7.91 -14.44
C PHE A 95 9.62 8.69 -15.48
N ARG A 96 9.16 8.73 -16.74
CA ARG A 96 9.88 9.36 -17.84
C ARG A 96 9.95 10.87 -17.73
N TYR A 97 8.85 11.48 -17.29
CA TYR A 97 8.75 12.93 -17.17
C TYR A 97 8.82 13.32 -15.70
N ARG A 98 9.90 14.01 -15.33
CA ARG A 98 9.92 14.72 -14.06
C ARG A 98 8.83 15.78 -14.13
N ARG A 99 7.81 15.67 -13.28
CA ARG A 99 6.87 16.78 -13.04
C ARG A 99 7.75 17.98 -12.69
N LYS A 100 7.71 19.05 -13.50
CA LYS A 100 8.43 20.28 -13.12
C LYS A 100 7.87 20.64 -11.76
N ASP A 101 8.71 20.55 -10.74
CA ASP A 101 8.37 21.03 -9.42
C ASP A 101 7.92 22.47 -9.64
N GLY A 102 6.64 22.73 -9.38
CA GLY A 102 6.11 24.09 -9.32
C GLY A 102 6.77 24.75 -8.11
N GLY A 103 8.06 25.07 -8.23
CA GLY A 103 8.73 26.01 -7.38
C GLY A 103 8.03 27.32 -7.58
N GLN A 104 7.09 27.61 -6.69
CA GLN A 104 6.60 28.96 -6.53
C GLN A 104 7.77 29.77 -5.90
N PRO A 105 8.06 30.98 -6.42
CA PRO A 105 9.22 31.78 -6.00
C PRO A 105 9.21 32.13 -4.51
#